data_AF-A7RUM3-F1
#
_entry.id   AF-A7RUM3-F1
#
_cell.length_a   1.000
_cell.length_b   1.000
_cell.length_c   1.000
_cell.angle_alpha   90.00
_cell.angle_beta   90.00
_cell.angle_gamma   90.00
#
_symmetry.space_group_name_H-M   'P 1'
#
loop_
_entity.id
_entity.type
_entity.pdbx_description
1 polymer ?
#
loop_
_entity_poly.entity_id
_entity_poly.type
_entity_poly.pdbx_seq_one_letter_code
_entity_poly.pdbx_strand_id
1 'polypeptide(L)'
;KRRLIGKKGTVNIVSDVPRRPQLYLADHFTTLIDARWRYVFLIFTVSFLVSWLIFGSLWWGVYLYRQKYFNIECIEKVDSWTSAFLFSLETQTTIGYGGRQVTPHCPEGVFLLIVQCIVGLLISSTMLGLIFAKLSRPHLRGRTVLFSNHGVIALRDGKLCLMFRVGDIRTKSQLIESHMRAVVVRRHCTKEGKEIGFFQQGLPLRHDLICEEEEKINLFIPAIVVHEINDESPFYNVSADNLLRLDFEVVLILEGIVESTGMTTQARTSYIADEIHWGHNFTELVTYDCFKNGAYHIDFSRFHDTYPVDTPRCSARELN
;
A
#
# COMPACT_ATOMS: atom_id res chain seq x y z
N LYS A 1 -17.60 -15.94 -12.45
CA LYS A 1 -17.20 -14.86 -13.39
C LYS A 1 -15.74 -14.45 -13.11
N ARG A 2 -14.96 -14.03 -14.12
CA ARG A 2 -13.58 -13.50 -13.93
C ARG A 2 -13.67 -12.08 -13.36
N ARG A 3 -12.75 -11.70 -12.47
CA ARG A 3 -12.70 -10.37 -11.81
C ARG A 3 -11.35 -9.69 -12.03
N LEU A 4 -11.36 -8.39 -12.31
CA LEU A 4 -10.17 -7.55 -12.46
C LEU A 4 -9.54 -7.25 -11.11
N ILE A 5 -10.36 -6.98 -10.10
CA ILE A 5 -9.91 -6.67 -8.74
C ILE A 5 -10.48 -7.73 -7.81
N GLY A 6 -9.69 -8.21 -6.86
CA GLY A 6 -10.15 -9.10 -5.80
C GLY A 6 -10.88 -8.32 -4.70
N LYS A 7 -11.74 -8.98 -3.91
CA LYS A 7 -12.42 -8.38 -2.75
C LYS A 7 -11.47 -7.72 -1.74
N LYS A 8 -10.22 -8.17 -1.69
CA LYS A 8 -9.16 -7.63 -0.82
C LYS A 8 -8.29 -6.57 -1.53
N GLY A 9 -8.70 -6.07 -2.69
CA GLY A 9 -8.01 -5.04 -3.47
C GLY A 9 -6.83 -5.52 -4.31
N THR A 10 -6.61 -6.84 -4.44
CA THR A 10 -5.55 -7.41 -5.28
C THR A 10 -5.91 -7.27 -6.75
N VAL A 11 -5.02 -6.67 -7.55
CA VAL A 11 -5.25 -6.48 -8.98
C VAL A 11 -4.81 -7.73 -9.75
N ASN A 12 -5.73 -8.35 -10.49
CA ASN A 12 -5.51 -9.57 -11.27
C ASN A 12 -5.12 -9.23 -12.72
N ILE A 13 -4.10 -8.39 -12.91
CA ILE A 13 -3.62 -7.98 -14.23
C ILE A 13 -2.18 -8.47 -14.39
N VAL A 14 -1.92 -9.18 -15.47
CA VAL A 14 -0.57 -9.54 -15.91
C VAL A 14 -0.21 -8.59 -17.05
N SER A 15 0.86 -7.82 -16.89
CA SER A 15 1.37 -6.90 -17.90
C SER A 15 2.70 -7.40 -18.47
N ASP A 16 2.73 -7.59 -19.78
CA ASP A 16 3.95 -7.89 -20.54
C ASP A 16 4.54 -6.58 -21.05
N VAL A 17 5.55 -6.08 -20.33
CA VAL A 17 6.22 -4.82 -20.65
C VAL A 17 7.60 -5.13 -21.25
N PRO A 18 7.93 -4.66 -22.46
CA PRO A 18 9.26 -4.84 -23.03
C PRO A 18 10.32 -4.08 -22.21
N ARG A 19 11.52 -4.66 -22.05
CA ARG A 19 12.65 -4.09 -21.28
C ARG A 19 12.36 -3.78 -19.80
N ARG A 20 11.38 -4.48 -19.22
CA ARG A 20 11.03 -4.43 -17.79
C ARG A 20 12.23 -4.32 -16.83
N PRO A 21 13.28 -5.17 -16.87
CA PRO A 21 14.38 -5.10 -15.90
C PRO A 21 15.20 -3.79 -15.98
N GLN A 22 15.35 -3.18 -17.15
CA GLN A 22 16.10 -1.92 -17.30
C GLN A 22 15.35 -0.75 -16.66
N LEU A 23 14.01 -0.73 -16.76
CA LEU A 23 13.17 0.28 -16.14
C LEU A 23 13.21 0.18 -14.60
N TYR A 24 13.17 -1.03 -14.04
CA TYR A 24 13.32 -1.21 -12.58
C TYR A 24 14.73 -0.88 -12.09
N LEU A 25 15.77 -1.12 -12.89
CA LEU A 25 17.12 -0.68 -12.54
C LEU A 25 17.25 0.84 -12.62
N ALA A 26 16.64 1.53 -13.59
CA ALA A 26 16.68 2.99 -13.63
C ALA A 26 16.08 3.63 -12.36
N ASP A 27 15.09 2.99 -11.74
CA ASP A 27 14.49 3.40 -10.47
C ASP A 27 14.87 2.47 -9.30
N HIS A 28 16.15 2.49 -8.96
CA HIS A 28 16.71 1.65 -7.88
C HIS A 28 16.05 1.92 -6.51
N PHE A 29 15.69 3.16 -6.20
CA PHE A 29 15.15 3.53 -4.88
C PHE A 29 13.74 2.97 -4.67
N THR A 30 12.82 3.17 -5.63
CA THR A 30 11.46 2.60 -5.48
C THR A 30 11.49 1.08 -5.50
N THR A 31 12.34 0.49 -6.35
CA THR A 31 12.51 -0.97 -6.44
C THR A 31 12.95 -1.58 -5.11
N LEU A 32 13.89 -0.94 -4.40
CA LEU A 32 14.33 -1.36 -3.07
C LEU A 32 13.24 -1.19 -1.99
N ILE A 33 12.47 -0.10 -2.07
CA ILE A 33 11.33 0.11 -1.16
C ILE A 33 10.21 -0.91 -1.39
N ASP A 34 9.97 -1.33 -2.63
CA ASP A 34 8.92 -2.29 -2.95
C ASP A 34 9.36 -3.75 -2.81
N ALA A 35 10.67 -4.01 -2.73
CA ALA A 35 11.21 -5.35 -2.52
C ALA A 35 10.73 -5.98 -1.20
N ARG A 36 10.63 -7.31 -1.12
CA ARG A 36 10.29 -7.97 0.16
C ARG A 36 11.41 -7.76 1.19
N TRP A 37 11.07 -7.69 2.48
CA TRP A 37 12.02 -7.51 3.58
C TRP A 37 13.26 -8.42 3.51
N ARG A 38 13.06 -9.70 3.16
CA ARG A 38 14.15 -10.67 2.98
C ARG A 38 15.24 -10.20 2.00
N TYR A 39 14.85 -9.53 0.90
CA TYR A 39 15.78 -9.06 -0.11
C TYR A 39 16.48 -7.78 0.34
N VAL A 40 15.76 -6.88 1.02
CA VAL A 40 16.33 -5.67 1.60
C VAL A 40 17.43 -6.02 2.60
N PHE A 41 17.15 -6.93 3.54
CA PHE A 41 18.16 -7.40 4.49
C PHE A 41 19.33 -8.09 3.80
N LEU A 42 19.08 -8.97 2.83
CA LEU A 42 20.13 -9.64 2.05
C LEU A 42 21.06 -8.64 1.35
N ILE A 43 20.48 -7.65 0.64
CA ILE A 43 21.25 -6.65 -0.12
C ILE A 43 22.14 -5.84 0.82
N PHE A 44 21.64 -5.40 1.97
CA PHE A 44 22.47 -4.66 2.93
C PHE A 44 23.54 -5.54 3.57
N THR A 45 23.22 -6.77 3.99
CA THR A 45 24.22 -7.69 4.53
C THR A 45 25.34 -7.94 3.51
N VAL A 46 25.00 -8.17 2.24
CA VAL A 46 25.99 -8.33 1.18
C VAL A 46 26.79 -7.05 0.97
N SER A 47 26.16 -5.87 0.96
CA SER A 47 26.85 -4.59 0.83
C SER A 47 27.89 -4.35 1.93
N PHE A 48 27.52 -4.61 3.20
CA PHE A 48 28.46 -4.52 4.32
C PHE A 48 29.61 -5.52 4.18
N LEU A 49 29.32 -6.80 3.93
CA LEU A 49 30.35 -7.83 3.75
C LEU A 49 31.31 -7.48 2.61
N VAL A 50 30.80 -7.05 1.46
CA VAL A 50 31.62 -6.65 0.31
C VAL A 50 32.49 -5.44 0.65
N SER A 51 31.93 -4.42 1.33
CA SER A 51 32.72 -3.26 1.74
C SER A 51 33.86 -3.62 2.71
N TRP A 52 33.60 -4.47 3.72
CA TRP A 52 34.62 -4.94 4.65
C TRP A 52 35.71 -5.77 3.95
N LEU A 53 35.34 -6.60 2.98
CA LEU A 53 36.30 -7.38 2.21
C LEU A 53 37.17 -6.51 1.30
N ILE A 54 36.59 -5.50 0.65
CA ILE A 54 37.32 -4.55 -0.20
C ILE A 54 38.30 -3.75 0.65
N PHE A 55 37.83 -3.10 1.72
CA PHE A 55 38.70 -2.30 2.58
C PHE A 55 39.72 -3.15 3.34
N GLY A 56 39.36 -4.35 3.80
CA GLY A 56 40.30 -5.30 4.41
C GLY A 56 41.42 -5.70 3.45
N SER A 57 41.10 -5.91 2.17
CA SER A 57 42.10 -6.20 1.13
C SER A 57 42.96 -4.98 0.78
N LEU A 58 42.38 -3.78 0.78
CA LEU A 58 43.14 -2.53 0.61
C LEU A 58 44.12 -2.29 1.77
N TRP A 59 43.68 -2.50 3.01
CA TRP A 59 44.54 -2.40 4.20
C TRP A 59 45.68 -3.42 4.17
N TRP A 60 45.39 -4.65 3.77
CA TRP A 60 46.41 -5.67 3.56
C TRP A 60 47.41 -5.26 2.48
N GLY A 61 46.94 -4.67 1.38
CA GLY A 61 47.80 -4.13 0.32
C GLY A 61 48.71 -3.00 0.80
N VAL A 62 48.18 -2.05 1.57
CA VAL A 62 48.95 -0.94 2.16
C VAL A 62 50.02 -1.48 3.12
N TYR A 63 49.66 -2.44 3.97
CA TYR A 63 50.59 -3.12 4.87
C TYR A 63 51.74 -3.79 4.10
N LEU A 64 51.43 -4.64 3.10
CA LEU A 64 52.45 -5.34 2.31
C LEU A 64 53.37 -4.38 1.56
N TYR A 65 52.82 -3.33 0.97
CA TYR A 65 53.60 -2.33 0.24
C TYR A 65 54.57 -1.60 1.18
N ARG A 66 54.09 -1.13 2.32
CA ARG A 66 54.91 -0.35 3.26
C ARG A 66 55.95 -1.19 3.99
N GLN A 67 55.61 -2.43 4.34
CA GLN A 67 56.56 -3.37 4.92
C GLN A 67 57.70 -3.71 3.95
N LYS A 68 57.38 -3.93 2.67
CA LYS A 68 58.37 -4.34 1.66
C LYS A 68 59.35 -3.23 1.25
N TYR A 69 58.88 -2.00 1.08
CA TYR A 69 59.69 -0.92 0.52
C TYR A 69 60.29 0.03 1.57
N PHE A 70 59.65 0.18 2.73
CA PHE A 70 60.04 1.17 3.73
C PHE A 70 60.29 0.57 5.12
N ASN A 71 59.90 -0.70 5.35
CA ASN A 71 60.01 -1.38 6.65
C ASN A 71 59.38 -0.57 7.80
N ILE A 72 58.26 0.11 7.51
CA ILE A 72 57.48 0.92 8.45
C ILE A 72 56.15 0.23 8.71
N GLU A 73 55.79 0.08 9.99
CA GLU A 73 54.49 -0.42 10.42
C GLU A 73 53.44 0.69 10.37
N CYS A 74 52.56 0.63 9.37
CA CYS A 74 51.44 1.57 9.25
C CYS A 74 50.26 1.24 10.17
N ILE A 75 50.09 -0.04 10.52
CA ILE A 75 49.01 -0.51 11.39
C ILE A 75 49.63 -1.47 12.40
N GLU A 76 49.40 -1.20 13.68
CA GLU A 76 49.89 -2.05 14.75
C GLU A 76 49.13 -3.39 14.78
N LYS A 77 49.87 -4.49 15.01
CA LYS A 77 49.32 -5.85 15.21
C LYS A 77 48.48 -6.35 14.03
N VAL A 78 48.86 -5.97 12.81
CA VAL A 78 48.38 -6.57 11.56
C VAL A 78 49.50 -7.43 10.99
N ASP A 79 49.30 -8.74 10.98
CA ASP A 79 50.27 -9.77 10.59
C ASP A 79 49.77 -10.66 9.43
N SER A 80 48.46 -10.66 9.20
CA SER A 80 47.75 -11.56 8.31
C SER A 80 46.59 -10.86 7.61
N TRP A 81 46.14 -11.37 6.46
CA TRP A 81 44.95 -10.83 5.78
C TRP A 81 43.72 -10.84 6.69
N THR A 82 43.58 -11.87 7.54
CA THR A 82 42.51 -11.96 8.54
C THR A 82 42.58 -10.83 9.57
N SER A 83 43.78 -10.47 10.03
CA SER A 83 43.96 -9.34 10.96
C SER A 83 43.64 -7.98 10.31
N ALA A 84 43.96 -7.81 9.01
CA ALA A 84 43.60 -6.62 8.23
C ALA A 84 42.08 -6.54 7.96
N PHE A 85 41.43 -7.67 7.70
CA PHE A 85 39.97 -7.75 7.60
C PHE A 85 39.28 -7.38 8.92
N LEU A 86 39.75 -7.92 10.05
CA LEU A 86 39.23 -7.55 11.37
C LEU A 86 39.43 -6.05 11.65
N PHE A 87 40.59 -5.49 11.30
CA PHE A 87 40.83 -4.05 11.42
C PHE A 87 39.86 -3.22 10.56
N SER A 88 39.62 -3.63 9.32
CA SER A 88 38.65 -2.98 8.44
C SER A 88 37.24 -3.01 9.02
N LEU A 89 36.81 -4.17 9.54
CA LEU A 89 35.51 -4.32 10.20
C LEU A 89 35.43 -3.40 11.42
N GLU A 90 36.39 -3.48 12.35
CA GLU A 90 36.44 -2.69 13.58
C GLU A 90 36.36 -1.18 13.31
N THR A 91 37.01 -0.74 12.24
CA THR A 91 37.06 0.66 11.79
C THR A 91 35.72 1.10 11.18
N GLN A 92 35.16 0.32 10.25
CA GLN A 92 33.95 0.71 9.54
C GLN A 92 32.69 0.66 10.41
N THR A 93 32.61 -0.30 11.33
CA THR A 93 31.52 -0.40 12.30
C THR A 93 31.77 0.43 13.56
N THR A 94 32.89 1.16 13.61
CA THR A 94 33.29 2.01 14.74
C THR A 94 33.28 1.28 16.09
N ILE A 95 33.64 -0.02 16.10
CA ILE A 95 33.79 -0.80 17.34
C ILE A 95 35.11 -0.44 18.00
N GLY A 96 36.19 -0.41 17.22
CA GLY A 96 37.52 0.04 17.65
C GLY A 96 37.98 -0.57 18.97
N TYR A 97 38.23 -1.89 19.01
CA TYR A 97 38.68 -2.58 20.23
C TYR A 97 39.99 -2.02 20.81
N GLY A 98 40.72 -1.20 20.04
CA GLY A 98 41.94 -0.50 20.48
C GLY A 98 43.21 -1.35 20.38
N GLY A 99 43.10 -2.64 20.02
CA GLY A 99 44.24 -3.52 19.82
C GLY A 99 45.01 -3.26 18.52
N ARG A 100 44.34 -2.74 17.49
CA ARG A 100 44.90 -2.41 16.16
C ARG A 100 44.68 -0.93 15.89
N GLN A 101 45.74 -0.21 15.56
CA GLN A 101 45.70 1.25 15.41
C GLN A 101 46.54 1.71 14.22
N VAL A 102 46.08 2.77 13.54
CA VAL A 102 46.83 3.41 12.45
C VAL A 102 47.89 4.30 13.06
N THR A 103 49.13 4.17 12.59
CA THR A 103 50.23 5.03 13.02
C THR A 103 50.30 6.30 12.14
N PRO A 104 50.77 7.44 12.68
CA PRO A 104 50.90 8.69 11.92
C PRO A 104 52.03 8.66 10.87
N HIS A 105 52.78 7.57 10.78
CA HIS A 105 53.94 7.43 9.90
C HIS A 105 53.56 7.21 8.43
N CYS A 106 52.30 6.83 8.14
CA CYS A 106 51.85 6.48 6.80
C CYS A 106 50.66 7.35 6.36
N PRO A 107 50.85 8.34 5.46
CA PRO A 107 49.77 9.17 4.98
C PRO A 107 48.74 8.40 4.14
N GLU A 108 49.12 7.32 3.44
CA GLU A 108 48.13 6.51 2.71
C GLU A 108 47.16 5.80 3.65
N GLY A 109 47.62 5.37 4.83
CA GLY A 109 46.76 4.76 5.84
C GLY A 109 45.73 5.76 6.36
N VAL A 110 46.14 6.98 6.66
CA VAL A 110 45.23 8.07 7.06
C VAL A 110 44.21 8.38 5.96
N PHE A 111 44.66 8.45 4.70
CA PHE A 111 43.75 8.67 3.58
C PHE A 111 42.73 7.53 3.40
N LEU A 112 43.20 6.28 3.47
CA LEU A 112 42.33 5.10 3.35
C LEU A 112 41.32 5.03 4.50
N LEU A 113 41.73 5.38 5.71
CA LEU A 113 40.85 5.51 6.88
C LEU A 113 39.75 6.54 6.64
N ILE A 114 40.08 7.72 6.13
CA ILE A 114 39.09 8.78 5.84
C ILE A 114 38.08 8.30 4.79
N VAL A 115 38.57 7.72 3.69
CA VAL A 115 37.70 7.19 2.61
C VAL A 115 36.80 6.08 3.15
N GLN A 116 37.34 5.16 3.95
CA GLN A 116 36.56 4.08 4.55
C GLN A 116 35.47 4.61 5.48
N CYS A 117 35.77 5.60 6.31
CA CYS A 117 34.79 6.24 7.19
C CYS A 117 33.65 6.89 6.38
N ILE A 118 33.98 7.62 5.32
CA ILE A 118 32.97 8.26 4.45
C ILE A 118 32.07 7.21 3.80
N VAL A 119 32.65 6.16 3.20
CA VAL A 119 31.88 5.09 2.54
C VAL A 119 31.02 4.33 3.56
N GLY A 120 31.57 4.01 4.74
CA GLY A 120 30.83 3.35 5.81
C GLY A 120 29.63 4.15 6.30
N LEU A 121 29.80 5.47 6.47
CA LEU A 121 28.71 6.39 6.83
C LEU A 121 27.64 6.47 5.73
N LEU A 122 28.04 6.51 4.45
CA LEU A 122 27.08 6.53 3.33
C LEU A 122 26.26 5.24 3.26
N ILE A 123 26.87 4.07 3.40
CA ILE A 123 26.16 2.78 3.41
C ILE A 123 25.20 2.70 4.61
N SER A 124 25.64 3.12 5.79
CA SER A 124 24.82 3.07 7.00
C SER A 124 23.64 4.06 6.95
N SER A 125 23.89 5.28 6.46
CA SER A 125 22.86 6.31 6.30
C SER A 125 21.80 5.91 5.25
N THR A 126 22.23 5.37 4.11
CA THR A 126 21.29 4.87 3.08
C THR A 126 20.45 3.70 3.58
N MET A 127 21.03 2.78 4.38
CA MET A 127 20.28 1.70 5.02
C MET A 127 19.21 2.24 5.97
N LEU A 128 19.59 3.14 6.88
CA LEU A 128 18.66 3.72 7.84
C LEU A 128 17.53 4.48 7.12
N GLY A 129 17.88 5.29 6.11
CA GLY A 129 16.92 6.02 5.29
C GLY A 129 15.94 5.11 4.56
N LEU A 130 16.41 4.01 3.96
CA LEU A 130 15.55 3.04 3.27
C LEU A 130 14.63 2.31 4.26
N ILE A 131 15.16 1.85 5.40
CA ILE A 131 14.38 1.15 6.42
C ILE A 131 13.30 2.07 6.97
N PHE A 132 13.66 3.32 7.29
CA PHE A 132 12.70 4.32 7.76
C PHE A 132 11.63 4.57 6.71
N ALA A 133 11.99 4.85 5.46
CA ALA A 133 11.03 5.07 4.37
C ALA A 133 10.09 3.87 4.17
N LYS A 134 10.62 2.65 4.26
CA LYS A 134 9.86 1.41 4.11
C LYS A 134 8.92 1.13 5.29
N LEU A 135 9.34 1.43 6.52
CA LEU A 135 8.51 1.29 7.72
C LEU A 135 7.40 2.34 7.78
N SER A 136 7.70 3.56 7.35
CA SER A 136 6.74 4.65 7.34
C SER A 136 5.58 4.35 6.37
N ARG A 137 5.80 3.64 5.26
CA ARG A 137 4.74 3.35 4.28
C ARG A 137 3.54 2.61 4.90
N PRO A 138 2.31 3.14 4.77
CA PRO A 138 1.10 2.59 5.38
C PRO A 138 0.50 1.38 4.63
N HIS A 139 1.32 0.44 4.13
CA HIS A 139 0.84 -0.67 3.29
C HIS A 139 -0.20 -1.57 3.99
N LEU A 140 -0.14 -1.67 5.33
CA LEU A 140 -1.10 -2.46 6.11
C LEU A 140 -2.40 -1.70 6.42
N ARG A 141 -2.42 -0.37 6.25
CA ARG A 141 -3.58 0.45 6.63
C ARG A 141 -4.75 0.30 5.66
N GLY A 142 -4.49 0.04 4.37
CA GLY A 142 -5.54 -0.37 3.43
C GLY A 142 -6.31 -1.62 3.87
N ARG A 143 -5.73 -2.49 4.71
CA ARG A 143 -6.39 -3.72 5.22
C ARG A 143 -7.31 -3.48 6.42
N THR A 144 -7.21 -2.33 7.08
CA THR A 144 -8.06 -1.97 8.22
C THR A 144 -9.32 -1.24 7.78
N VAL A 145 -9.39 -0.83 6.51
CA VAL A 145 -10.62 -0.39 5.87
C VAL A 145 -11.39 -1.62 5.42
N LEU A 146 -12.62 -1.75 5.89
CA LEU A 146 -13.54 -2.80 5.50
C LEU A 146 -14.57 -2.28 4.50
N PHE A 147 -14.90 -3.14 3.56
CA PHE A 147 -16.03 -2.99 2.67
C PHE A 147 -17.01 -4.13 2.94
N SER A 148 -18.30 -3.89 2.72
CA SER A 148 -19.32 -4.95 2.76
C SER A 148 -18.95 -6.09 1.80
N ASN A 149 -19.35 -7.32 2.13
CA ASN A 149 -19.11 -8.44 1.22
C ASN A 149 -20.02 -8.34 -0.01
N HIS A 150 -21.26 -7.86 0.21
CA HIS A 150 -22.29 -7.68 -0.79
C HIS A 150 -22.61 -6.20 -0.97
N GLY A 151 -22.94 -5.80 -2.19
CA GLY A 151 -23.69 -4.56 -2.45
C GLY A 151 -25.17 -4.85 -2.31
N VAL A 152 -25.97 -3.83 -2.03
CA VAL A 152 -27.43 -4.00 -1.96
C VAL A 152 -28.14 -2.96 -2.79
N ILE A 153 -29.28 -3.33 -3.37
CA ILE A 153 -30.17 -2.43 -4.09
C ILE A 153 -31.50 -2.38 -3.36
N ALA A 154 -31.94 -1.20 -2.96
CA ALA A 154 -33.24 -0.98 -2.34
C ALA A 154 -33.82 0.39 -2.69
N LEU A 155 -35.11 0.56 -2.41
CA LEU A 155 -35.77 1.85 -2.52
C LEU A 155 -35.37 2.74 -1.35
N ARG A 156 -34.98 3.99 -1.64
CA ARG A 156 -34.70 5.01 -0.64
C ARG A 156 -35.29 6.34 -1.11
N ASP A 157 -36.16 6.93 -0.29
CA ASP A 157 -36.87 8.18 -0.62
C ASP A 157 -37.55 8.14 -2.00
N GLY A 158 -38.17 7.01 -2.33
CA GLY A 158 -38.87 6.77 -3.60
C GLY A 158 -37.96 6.48 -4.80
N LYS A 159 -36.63 6.46 -4.64
CA LYS A 159 -35.68 6.22 -5.71
C LYS A 159 -34.92 4.92 -5.52
N LEU A 160 -34.55 4.27 -6.61
CA LEU A 160 -33.79 3.02 -6.57
C LEU A 160 -32.31 3.33 -6.37
N CYS A 161 -31.70 2.77 -5.33
CA CYS A 161 -30.34 3.12 -4.90
C CYS A 161 -29.47 1.88 -4.75
N LEU A 162 -28.26 1.93 -5.32
CA LEU A 162 -27.21 0.94 -5.13
C LEU A 162 -26.31 1.35 -3.97
N MET A 163 -26.19 0.51 -2.96
CA MET A 163 -25.57 0.85 -1.69
C MET A 163 -24.43 -0.09 -1.33
N PHE A 164 -23.38 0.48 -0.73
CA PHE A 164 -22.23 -0.25 -0.22
C PHE A 164 -21.86 0.28 1.16
N ARG A 165 -21.42 -0.60 2.06
CA ARG A 165 -20.96 -0.18 3.38
C ARG A 165 -19.44 -0.14 3.42
N VAL A 166 -18.91 0.93 3.99
CA VAL A 166 -17.48 1.12 4.26
C VAL A 166 -17.28 1.46 5.74
N GLY A 167 -16.17 1.01 6.34
CA GLY A 167 -15.79 1.43 7.68
C GLY A 167 -14.30 1.25 7.96
N ASP A 168 -13.76 2.04 8.88
CA ASP A 168 -12.42 1.82 9.45
C ASP A 168 -12.58 1.03 10.76
N ILE A 169 -11.85 -0.08 10.89
CA ILE A 169 -11.82 -0.88 12.12
C ILE A 169 -11.13 -0.11 13.27
N ARG A 170 -10.21 0.81 12.94
CA ARG A 170 -9.46 1.53 13.99
C ARG A 170 -10.26 2.70 14.55
N THR A 171 -10.55 2.60 15.85
CA THR A 171 -11.28 3.64 16.59
C THR A 171 -10.43 4.87 16.95
N LYS A 172 -9.10 4.71 17.11
CA LYS A 172 -8.21 5.77 17.65
C LYS A 172 -7.42 6.56 16.62
N SER A 173 -7.11 5.96 15.48
CA SER A 173 -6.37 6.61 14.40
C SER A 173 -7.31 6.65 13.23
N GLN A 174 -7.70 7.81 12.73
CA GLN A 174 -8.71 7.89 11.68
C GLN A 174 -8.08 8.18 10.32
N LEU A 175 -8.85 7.96 9.26
CA LEU A 175 -8.52 8.39 7.92
C LEU A 175 -9.06 9.81 7.73
N ILE A 176 -8.14 10.75 7.56
CA ILE A 176 -8.42 12.16 7.32
C ILE A 176 -8.65 12.36 5.82
N GLU A 177 -9.51 13.30 5.44
CA GLU A 177 -9.80 13.62 4.04
C GLU A 177 -10.11 12.38 3.21
N SER A 178 -11.01 11.53 3.73
CA SER A 178 -11.37 10.31 3.03
C SER A 178 -12.32 10.63 1.87
N HIS A 179 -11.97 10.24 0.65
CA HIS A 179 -12.83 10.35 -0.52
C HIS A 179 -13.06 8.98 -1.16
N MET A 180 -14.29 8.77 -1.62
CA MET A 180 -14.69 7.51 -2.25
C MET A 180 -14.99 7.73 -3.72
N ARG A 181 -14.53 6.80 -4.54
CA ARG A 181 -14.82 6.75 -5.97
C ARG A 181 -15.33 5.39 -6.36
N ALA A 182 -16.37 5.36 -7.18
CA ALA A 182 -16.92 4.14 -7.75
C ALA A 182 -16.79 4.17 -9.27
N VAL A 183 -16.36 3.05 -9.85
CA VAL A 183 -16.21 2.89 -11.29
C VAL A 183 -16.85 1.57 -11.71
N VAL A 184 -17.75 1.62 -12.69
CA VAL A 184 -18.27 0.41 -13.34
C VAL A 184 -17.38 0.06 -14.51
N VAL A 185 -16.93 -1.19 -14.52
CA VAL A 185 -16.21 -1.79 -15.63
C VAL A 185 -17.15 -2.77 -16.34
N ARG A 186 -17.41 -2.52 -17.62
CA ARG A 186 -18.28 -3.37 -18.46
C ARG A 186 -17.81 -3.37 -19.91
N ARG A 187 -18.37 -4.28 -20.71
CA ARG A 187 -18.26 -4.20 -22.16
C ARG A 187 -19.18 -3.11 -22.69
N HIS A 188 -18.69 -2.31 -23.62
CA HIS A 188 -19.47 -1.27 -24.28
C HIS A 188 -19.16 -1.23 -25.77
N CYS A 189 -20.20 -1.29 -26.60
CA CYS A 189 -20.08 -1.03 -28.03
C CYS A 189 -20.45 0.43 -28.31
N THR A 190 -19.55 1.15 -28.98
CA THR A 190 -19.81 2.53 -29.39
C THR A 190 -20.82 2.58 -30.55
N LYS A 191 -21.36 3.77 -30.83
CA LYS A 191 -22.33 3.97 -31.93
C LYS A 191 -21.72 3.64 -33.30
N GLU A 192 -20.41 3.78 -33.44
CA GLU A 192 -19.63 3.45 -34.63
C GLU A 192 -19.32 1.94 -34.76
N GLY A 193 -19.81 1.12 -33.83
CA GLY A 193 -19.64 -0.34 -33.84
C GLY A 193 -18.32 -0.83 -33.24
N LYS A 194 -17.54 0.03 -32.58
CA LYS A 194 -16.30 -0.39 -31.91
C LYS A 194 -16.60 -0.99 -30.53
N GLU A 195 -16.21 -2.24 -30.31
CA GLU A 195 -16.33 -2.89 -29.00
C GLU A 195 -15.15 -2.52 -28.09
N ILE A 196 -15.48 -1.98 -26.91
CA ILE A 196 -14.53 -1.68 -25.83
C ILE A 196 -14.75 -2.72 -24.73
N GLY A 197 -13.77 -3.60 -24.55
CA GLY A 197 -13.88 -4.72 -23.61
C GLY A 197 -13.93 -4.33 -22.12
N PHE A 198 -13.22 -3.26 -21.75
CA PHE A 198 -13.13 -2.76 -20.36
C PHE A 198 -13.46 -1.27 -20.32
N PHE A 199 -14.68 -0.92 -20.71
CA PHE A 199 -15.17 0.44 -20.61
C PHE A 199 -15.37 0.81 -19.14
N GLN A 200 -14.73 1.89 -18.70
CA GLN A 200 -14.79 2.39 -17.34
C GLN A 200 -15.67 3.64 -17.30
N GLN A 201 -16.72 3.59 -16.49
CA GLN A 201 -17.64 4.71 -16.28
C GLN A 201 -17.71 5.02 -14.78
N GLY A 202 -17.46 6.28 -14.41
CA GLY A 202 -17.61 6.72 -13.02
C GLY A 202 -19.07 6.67 -12.58
N LEU A 203 -19.31 6.25 -11.34
CA LEU A 203 -20.63 6.36 -10.70
C LEU A 203 -20.59 7.52 -9.71
N PRO A 204 -21.48 8.52 -9.83
CA PRO A 204 -21.62 9.55 -8.81
C PRO A 204 -22.10 8.91 -7.51
N LEU A 205 -21.38 9.14 -6.42
CA LEU A 205 -21.72 8.63 -5.10
C LEU A 205 -22.27 9.77 -4.25
N ARG A 206 -23.29 9.44 -3.47
CA ARG A 206 -23.88 10.27 -2.43
C ARG A 206 -23.66 9.62 -1.08
N HIS A 207 -23.61 10.45 -0.06
CA HIS A 207 -23.47 10.02 1.32
C HIS A 207 -24.65 10.57 2.12
N ASP A 208 -25.05 9.84 3.15
CA ASP A 208 -26.19 10.23 3.99
C ASP A 208 -25.90 11.45 4.88
N LEU A 209 -24.63 11.88 4.92
CA LEU A 209 -24.22 13.10 5.59
C LEU A 209 -24.45 14.27 4.64
N ILE A 210 -25.35 15.17 5.03
CA ILE A 210 -25.53 16.47 4.38
C ILE A 210 -24.29 17.31 4.72
N CYS A 211 -23.23 17.19 3.92
CA CYS A 211 -22.06 18.04 3.97
C CYS A 211 -21.89 18.73 2.62
N GLU A 212 -21.48 20.00 2.64
CA GLU A 212 -21.36 20.85 1.43
C GLU A 212 -20.32 20.33 0.42
N GLU A 213 -19.47 19.39 0.82
CA GLU A 213 -18.49 18.70 -0.04
C GLU A 213 -18.94 17.24 -0.26
N GLU A 214 -19.70 16.99 -1.33
CA GLU A 214 -20.34 15.69 -1.64
C GLU A 214 -19.35 14.50 -1.72
N GLU A 215 -18.06 14.77 -1.97
CA GLU A 215 -17.02 13.76 -2.18
C GLU A 215 -16.31 13.29 -0.91
N LYS A 216 -16.37 14.06 0.20
CA LYS A 216 -15.66 13.71 1.43
C LYS A 216 -16.55 12.91 2.37
N ILE A 217 -16.04 11.77 2.84
CA ILE A 217 -16.71 10.91 3.80
C ILE A 217 -15.98 10.99 5.14
N ASN A 218 -16.75 11.17 6.19
CA ASN A 218 -16.25 10.99 7.54
C ASN A 218 -16.50 9.55 8.02
N LEU A 219 -15.43 8.80 8.25
CA LEU A 219 -15.48 7.38 8.67
C LEU A 219 -15.43 7.19 10.19
N PHE A 220 -16.00 8.13 10.97
CA PHE A 220 -16.12 7.98 12.43
C PHE A 220 -16.94 6.75 12.83
N ILE A 221 -17.98 6.47 12.03
CA ILE A 221 -18.82 5.29 12.09
C ILE A 221 -18.86 4.66 10.68
N PRO A 222 -19.15 3.36 10.56
CA PRO A 222 -19.41 2.74 9.26
C PRO A 222 -20.44 3.55 8.46
N ALA A 223 -20.05 4.01 7.28
CA ALA A 223 -20.88 4.80 6.40
C ALA A 223 -21.47 3.91 5.29
N ILE A 224 -22.69 4.22 4.89
CA ILE A 224 -23.30 3.65 3.68
C ILE A 224 -23.10 4.66 2.56
N VAL A 225 -22.42 4.21 1.52
CA VAL A 225 -22.21 4.94 0.27
C VAL A 225 -23.36 4.58 -0.66
N VAL A 226 -24.04 5.57 -1.21
CA VAL A 226 -25.26 5.41 -1.98
C VAL A 226 -25.04 5.94 -3.39
N HIS A 227 -25.29 5.13 -4.41
CA HIS A 227 -25.41 5.57 -5.78
C HIS A 227 -26.89 5.58 -6.17
N GLU A 228 -27.43 6.77 -6.42
CA GLU A 228 -28.78 6.93 -6.94
C GLU A 228 -28.82 6.48 -8.40
N ILE A 229 -29.71 5.54 -8.73
CA ILE A 229 -29.87 5.04 -10.09
C ILE A 229 -30.82 5.99 -10.83
N ASN A 230 -30.24 7.06 -11.36
CA ASN A 230 -30.91 8.05 -12.20
C ASN A 230 -30.77 7.70 -13.70
N ASP A 231 -31.33 8.55 -14.56
CA ASP A 231 -31.33 8.38 -16.03
C ASP A 231 -29.92 8.29 -16.64
N GLU A 232 -28.91 8.86 -15.98
CA GLU A 232 -27.50 8.83 -16.40
C GLU A 232 -26.77 7.56 -15.93
N SER A 233 -27.33 6.83 -14.98
CA SER A 233 -26.73 5.62 -14.40
C SER A 233 -26.74 4.47 -15.42
N PRO A 234 -25.65 3.68 -15.52
CA PRO A 234 -25.63 2.48 -16.34
C PRO A 234 -26.64 1.41 -15.89
N PHE A 235 -27.18 1.53 -14.67
CA PHE A 235 -28.16 0.59 -14.11
C PHE A 235 -29.61 1.02 -14.33
N TYR A 236 -29.87 2.13 -15.02
CA TYR A 236 -31.21 2.71 -15.17
C TYR A 236 -32.25 1.76 -15.79
N ASN A 237 -31.85 1.02 -16.83
CA ASN A 237 -32.70 0.05 -17.53
C ASN A 237 -32.59 -1.39 -16.97
N VAL A 238 -31.99 -1.57 -15.79
CA VAL A 238 -31.72 -2.90 -15.23
C VAL A 238 -32.81 -3.27 -14.24
N SER A 239 -33.48 -4.39 -14.48
CA SER A 239 -34.43 -5.02 -13.54
C SER A 239 -33.73 -6.07 -12.68
N ALA A 240 -34.41 -6.51 -11.60
CA ALA A 240 -33.88 -7.50 -10.67
C ALA A 240 -33.43 -8.81 -11.37
N ASP A 241 -34.25 -9.30 -12.31
CA ASP A 241 -33.98 -10.56 -13.03
C ASP A 241 -32.84 -10.41 -14.06
N ASN A 242 -32.69 -9.21 -14.63
CA ASN A 242 -31.65 -8.92 -15.61
C ASN A 242 -30.29 -8.70 -14.95
N LEU A 243 -30.24 -8.22 -13.70
CA LEU A 243 -29.00 -7.91 -12.99
C LEU A 243 -28.00 -9.09 -13.01
N LEU A 244 -28.48 -10.30 -12.70
CA LEU A 244 -27.64 -11.51 -12.63
C LEU A 244 -27.07 -11.94 -13.99
N ARG A 245 -27.76 -11.57 -15.08
CA ARG A 245 -27.37 -11.89 -16.46
C ARG A 245 -26.31 -10.92 -17.00
N LEU A 246 -26.16 -9.75 -16.38
CA LEU A 246 -25.20 -8.75 -16.84
C LEU A 246 -23.77 -9.12 -16.42
N ASP A 247 -22.83 -8.87 -17.33
CA ASP A 247 -21.40 -8.96 -17.10
C ASP A 247 -20.85 -7.55 -16.84
N PHE A 248 -20.76 -7.19 -15.57
CA PHE A 248 -20.12 -5.98 -15.10
C PHE A 248 -19.39 -6.22 -13.77
N GLU A 249 -18.46 -5.32 -13.45
CA GLU A 249 -17.75 -5.27 -12.18
C GLU A 249 -17.77 -3.82 -11.67
N VAL A 250 -18.33 -3.58 -10.50
CA VAL A 250 -18.26 -2.28 -9.82
C VAL A 250 -17.02 -2.28 -8.94
N VAL A 251 -16.10 -1.36 -9.19
CA VAL A 251 -14.88 -1.17 -8.40
C VAL A 251 -15.09 0.03 -7.47
N LEU A 252 -14.91 -0.19 -6.18
CA LEU A 252 -14.86 0.89 -5.18
C LEU A 252 -13.42 1.17 -4.80
N ILE A 253 -13.10 2.45 -4.69
CA ILE A 253 -11.79 2.97 -4.33
C ILE A 253 -12.00 4.00 -3.23
N LEU A 254 -11.54 3.69 -2.02
CA LEU A 254 -11.42 4.65 -0.93
C LEU A 254 -9.99 5.15 -0.89
N GLU A 255 -9.83 6.46 -0.87
CA GLU A 255 -8.56 7.13 -0.63
C GLU A 255 -8.69 8.01 0.61
N GLY A 256 -7.59 8.16 1.33
CA GLY A 256 -7.55 9.01 2.51
C GLY A 256 -6.15 9.11 3.07
N ILE A 257 -5.95 10.04 4.00
CA ILE A 257 -4.67 10.33 4.63
C ILE A 257 -4.63 9.66 6.00
N VAL A 258 -3.55 8.92 6.28
CA VAL A 258 -3.35 8.29 7.58
C VAL A 258 -2.83 9.30 8.58
N GLU A 259 -3.64 9.65 9.58
CA GLU A 259 -3.36 10.65 10.61
C GLU A 259 -1.95 10.58 11.21
N SER A 260 -1.48 9.38 11.57
CA SER A 260 -0.18 9.21 12.24
C SER A 260 1.04 9.42 11.32
N THR A 261 0.87 9.35 10.01
CA THR A 261 2.00 9.39 9.04
C THR A 261 1.90 10.51 8.02
N GLY A 262 0.72 11.13 7.86
CA GLY A 262 0.46 12.12 6.81
C GLY A 262 0.50 11.57 5.38
N MET A 263 0.69 10.25 5.20
CA MET A 263 0.71 9.62 3.88
C MET A 263 -0.68 9.21 3.43
N THR A 264 -0.92 9.32 2.13
CA THR A 264 -2.13 8.83 1.47
C THR A 264 -2.11 7.31 1.39
N THR A 265 -3.26 6.69 1.63
CA THR A 265 -3.50 5.26 1.45
C THR A 265 -4.72 5.06 0.58
N GLN A 266 -4.72 3.98 -0.21
CA GLN A 266 -5.81 3.61 -1.08
C GLN A 266 -6.27 2.18 -0.73
N ALA A 267 -7.56 2.03 -0.43
CA ALA A 267 -8.22 0.75 -0.25
C ALA A 267 -9.17 0.50 -1.43
N ARG A 268 -9.20 -0.73 -1.94
CA ARG A 268 -9.96 -1.09 -3.14
C ARG A 268 -10.73 -2.37 -2.92
N THR A 269 -11.92 -2.45 -3.49
CA THR A 269 -12.70 -3.69 -3.58
C THR A 269 -13.49 -3.71 -4.88
N SER A 270 -14.05 -4.87 -5.22
CA SER A 270 -14.93 -5.01 -6.36
C SER A 270 -16.18 -5.80 -6.02
N TYR A 271 -17.25 -5.55 -6.78
CA TYR A 271 -18.52 -6.26 -6.72
C TYR A 271 -18.89 -6.71 -8.11
N ILE A 272 -19.04 -8.02 -8.28
CA ILE A 272 -19.65 -8.59 -9.49
C ILE A 272 -21.16 -8.63 -9.33
N ALA A 273 -21.89 -8.82 -10.43
CA ALA A 273 -23.36 -8.91 -10.43
C ALA A 273 -23.91 -9.87 -9.36
N ASP A 274 -23.28 -11.02 -9.17
CA ASP A 274 -23.72 -12.07 -8.22
C ASP A 274 -23.53 -11.66 -6.74
N GLU A 275 -22.73 -10.63 -6.48
CA GLU A 275 -22.45 -10.11 -5.13
C GLU A 275 -23.31 -8.87 -4.82
N ILE A 276 -24.28 -8.53 -5.67
CA ILE A 276 -25.21 -7.41 -5.47
C ILE A 276 -26.61 -7.99 -5.23
N HIS A 277 -27.15 -7.77 -4.04
CA HIS A 277 -28.46 -8.29 -3.63
C HIS A 277 -29.56 -7.27 -3.88
N TRP A 278 -30.55 -7.63 -4.68
CA TRP A 278 -31.74 -6.81 -4.91
C TRP A 278 -32.74 -6.95 -3.76
N GLY A 279 -33.40 -5.87 -3.37
CA GLY A 279 -34.41 -5.84 -2.32
C GLY A 279 -33.83 -6.15 -0.95
N HIS A 280 -32.62 -5.68 -0.67
CA HIS A 280 -31.96 -5.86 0.62
C HIS A 280 -31.48 -4.52 1.16
N ASN A 281 -31.45 -4.40 2.49
CA ASN A 281 -30.86 -3.27 3.16
C ASN A 281 -29.83 -3.74 4.20
N PHE A 282 -28.92 -2.87 4.60
CA PHE A 282 -27.89 -3.21 5.56
C PHE A 282 -28.40 -3.14 7.00
N THR A 283 -28.06 -4.12 7.85
CA THR A 283 -28.47 -4.13 9.26
C THR A 283 -27.80 -3.01 10.05
N GLU A 284 -28.51 -2.34 10.95
CA GLU A 284 -27.94 -1.31 11.82
C GLU A 284 -26.83 -1.89 12.73
N LEU A 285 -25.75 -1.11 12.91
CA LEU A 285 -24.55 -1.54 13.63
C LEU A 285 -24.32 -0.79 14.94
N VAL A 286 -24.89 0.41 15.06
CA VAL A 286 -24.63 1.32 16.18
C VAL A 286 -25.71 1.10 17.22
N THR A 287 -25.30 0.65 18.40
CA THR A 287 -26.17 0.55 19.57
C THR A 287 -25.68 1.53 20.63
N TYR A 288 -26.60 2.27 21.23
CA TYR A 288 -26.29 3.11 22.39
C TYR A 288 -26.38 2.26 23.66
N ASP A 289 -25.24 1.99 24.30
CA ASP A 289 -25.20 1.24 25.55
C ASP A 289 -25.21 2.22 26.74
N CYS A 290 -26.39 2.40 27.33
CA CYS A 290 -26.56 3.26 28.50
C CYS A 290 -25.91 2.68 29.78
N PHE A 291 -25.58 1.38 29.81
CA PHE A 291 -25.04 0.71 31.00
C PHE A 291 -23.51 0.73 31.09
N LYS A 292 -22.80 0.95 29.97
CA LYS A 292 -21.34 1.08 29.91
C LYS A 292 -20.93 2.50 29.53
N ASN A 293 -20.88 3.39 30.53
CA ASN A 293 -20.30 4.74 30.42
C ASN A 293 -20.89 5.68 29.33
N GLY A 294 -22.10 5.41 28.82
CA GLY A 294 -22.74 6.27 27.82
C GLY A 294 -22.02 6.32 26.47
N ALA A 295 -21.26 5.28 26.13
CA ALA A 295 -20.51 5.20 24.88
C ALA A 295 -21.33 4.54 23.75
N TYR A 296 -21.12 5.01 22.51
CA TYR A 296 -21.63 4.32 21.32
C TYR A 296 -20.84 3.03 21.09
N HIS A 297 -21.53 1.91 20.99
CA HIS A 297 -20.94 0.61 20.69
C HIS A 297 -21.25 0.22 19.24
N ILE A 298 -20.22 -0.13 18.47
CA ILE A 298 -20.35 -0.55 17.07
C ILE A 298 -20.03 -2.04 17.00
N ASP A 299 -21.02 -2.85 16.67
CA ASP A 299 -20.82 -4.28 16.50
C ASP A 299 -20.39 -4.62 15.07
N PHE A 300 -19.08 -4.76 14.86
CA PHE A 300 -18.51 -5.14 13.56
C PHE A 300 -18.82 -6.60 13.16
N SER A 301 -19.34 -7.45 14.04
CA SER A 301 -19.70 -8.83 13.67
C SER A 301 -20.82 -8.85 12.63
N ARG A 302 -21.77 -7.91 12.74
CA ARG A 302 -22.91 -7.72 11.84
C ARG A 302 -22.59 -6.81 10.66
N PHE A 303 -21.34 -6.39 10.49
CA PHE A 303 -20.94 -5.39 9.50
C PHE A 303 -21.34 -5.81 8.07
N HIS A 304 -21.25 -7.09 7.75
CA HIS A 304 -21.57 -7.62 6.42
C HIS A 304 -23.03 -8.06 6.27
N ASP A 305 -23.83 -7.99 7.35
CA ASP A 305 -25.18 -8.54 7.37
C ASP A 305 -26.16 -7.61 6.63
N THR A 306 -27.08 -8.27 5.92
CA THR A 306 -28.14 -7.63 5.13
C THR A 306 -29.45 -8.31 5.44
N TYR A 307 -30.55 -7.56 5.43
CA TYR A 307 -31.90 -8.10 5.60
C TYR A 307 -32.77 -7.75 4.38
N PRO A 308 -33.72 -8.63 4.01
CA PRO A 308 -34.60 -8.38 2.87
C PRO A 308 -35.61 -7.26 3.19
N VAL A 309 -35.93 -6.44 2.19
CA VAL A 309 -36.90 -5.34 2.24
C VAL A 309 -37.79 -5.42 1.01
N ASP A 310 -39.07 -5.08 1.17
CA ASP A 310 -39.99 -5.02 0.04
C ASP A 310 -39.55 -3.90 -0.93
N THR A 311 -39.07 -4.31 -2.11
CA THR A 311 -38.54 -3.41 -3.14
C THR A 311 -39.07 -3.86 -4.49
N PRO A 312 -39.55 -2.94 -5.34
CA PRO A 312 -40.01 -3.27 -6.69
C PRO A 312 -38.94 -4.01 -7.49
N ARG A 313 -39.35 -5.02 -8.25
CA ARG A 313 -38.44 -5.80 -9.12
C ARG A 313 -38.26 -5.21 -10.52
N CYS A 314 -38.99 -4.14 -10.82
CA CYS A 314 -38.90 -3.40 -12.08
C CYS A 314 -37.60 -2.59 -12.17
N SER A 315 -37.28 -2.12 -13.37
CA SER A 315 -36.14 -1.23 -13.58
C SER A 315 -36.42 0.17 -13.02
N ALA A 316 -35.37 0.95 -12.74
CA ALA A 316 -35.52 2.33 -12.28
C ALA A 316 -36.29 3.20 -13.28
N ARG A 317 -36.15 2.92 -14.59
CA ARG A 317 -36.92 3.55 -15.66
C ARG A 317 -38.43 3.29 -15.63
N GLU A 318 -38.83 2.10 -15.20
CA GLU A 318 -40.26 1.73 -15.10
C GLU A 318 -40.89 2.25 -13.80
N LEU A 319 -40.04 2.63 -12.84
CA LEU A 319 -40.44 3.14 -11.53
C LEU A 319 -40.61 4.67 -11.52
N ASN A 320 -39.85 5.37 -12.37
CA ASN A 320 -39.99 6.80 -12.65
C ASN A 320 -41.06 7.08 -13.70
#